data_AF-A0AA45R789-F1
#
_entry.id   AF-A0AA45R789-F1
#
_cell.length_a   1.000
_cell.length_b   1.000
_cell.length_c   1.000
_cell.angle_alpha   90.00
_cell.angle_beta   90.00
_cell.angle_gamma   90.00
#
_symmetry.space_group_name_H-M   'P 1'
#
loop_
_entity.id
_entity.type
_entity.pdbx_description
1 polymer ?
#
loop_
_entity_poly.entity_id
_entity_poly.type
_entity_poly.pdbx_seq_one_letter_code
_entity_poly.pdbx_strand_id
1 'polypeptide(L)' 'MCVMTAGAVFDQDDDGIVVVLEGEPGGDDAARARDAVAYCPSGALRLVTG' A
#
# COMPACT_ATOMS: atom_id res chain seq x y z
N MET A 1 0.63 8.14 -0.96
CA MET A 1 1.91 7.92 -0.25
C MET A 1 1.89 6.48 0.24
N CYS A 2 2.63 5.55 -0.37
CA CYS A 2 2.49 4.11 -0.09
C CYS A 2 3.41 3.65 1.06
N VAL A 3 4.72 3.53 0.81
CA VAL A 3 5.73 3.06 1.77
C VAL A 3 5.75 3.92 3.04
N MET A 4 5.66 5.25 2.88
CA MET A 4 5.61 6.16 4.02
C MET A 4 4.37 5.98 4.91
N THR A 5 3.25 5.52 4.35
CA THR A 5 2.00 5.35 5.10
C THR A 5 1.86 3.93 5.64
N ALA A 6 2.29 2.93 4.89
CA ALA A 6 2.11 1.52 5.22
C ALA A 6 3.33 0.68 4.79
N GLY A 7 4.51 0.98 5.35
CA GLY A 7 5.77 0.31 5.01
C GLY A 7 5.85 -1.18 5.37
N ALA A 8 4.92 -1.70 6.18
CA ALA A 8 4.77 -3.13 6.41
C ALA A 8 4.02 -3.85 5.27
N VAL A 9 3.32 -3.10 4.42
CA VAL A 9 2.43 -3.61 3.35
C VAL A 9 2.99 -3.29 1.97
N PHE A 10 3.65 -2.15 1.81
CA PHE A 10 4.22 -1.71 0.55
C PHE A 10 5.70 -1.38 0.71
N ASP A 11 6.45 -1.67 -0.35
CA ASP A 11 7.81 -1.18 -0.54
C ASP A 11 7.93 -0.49 -1.91
N GLN A 12 9.09 0.08 -2.19
CA GLN A 12 9.46 0.61 -3.50
C GLN A 12 10.77 -0.04 -3.94
N ASP A 13 10.79 -0.51 -5.19
CA ASP A 13 12.03 -0.97 -5.80
C ASP A 13 12.94 0.21 -6.19
N ASP A 14 14.13 -0.12 -6.71
CA ASP A 14 15.14 0.86 -7.10
C ASP A 14 14.68 1.81 -8.22
N ASP A 15 13.65 1.44 -8.98
CA ASP A 15 13.03 2.26 -10.02
C ASP A 15 11.84 3.10 -9.49
N GLY A 16 11.55 3.01 -8.19
CA GLY A 16 10.47 3.73 -7.52
C GLY A 16 9.09 3.13 -7.78
N ILE A 17 9.02 1.91 -8.32
CA ILE A 17 7.76 1.19 -8.54
C ILE A 17 7.31 0.57 -7.21
N VAL A 18 6.03 0.76 -6.90
CA VAL A 18 5.45 0.23 -5.67
C VAL A 18 5.26 -1.27 -5.80
N VAL A 19 5.80 -2.01 -4.83
CA VAL A 19 5.61 -3.45 -4.67
C VAL A 19 4.75 -3.75 -3.45
N VAL A 20 3.92 -4.78 -3.55
CA VAL A 20 3.08 -5.26 -2.44
C VAL A 20 3.86 -6.34 -1.69
N LEU A 21 4.12 -6.09 -0.40
CA LEU A 21 4.77 -7.04 0.50
C LEU A 21 3.77 -8.01 1.15
N GLU A 22 2.61 -7.49 1.56
CA GLU A 22 1.52 -8.25 2.18
C GLU A 22 0.21 -7.96 1.43
N GLY A 23 -0.38 -8.99 0.82
CA GLY A 23 -1.59 -8.86 0.01
C GLY A 23 -2.87 -8.85 0.83
N GLU A 24 -2.85 -9.43 2.02
CA GLU A 24 -3.99 -9.56 2.92
C GLU A 24 -3.64 -9.03 4.32
N PRO A 25 -3.29 -7.73 4.46
CA PRO A 25 -2.89 -7.18 5.74
C PRO A 25 -4.06 -7.21 6.74
N GLY A 26 -3.76 -7.60 7.98
CA GLY A 26 -4.69 -7.61 9.10
C GLY A 26 -4.56 -6.37 10.00
N GLY A 27 -5.53 -6.18 10.90
CA GLY A 27 -5.45 -5.18 11.98
C GLY A 27 -5.11 -3.76 11.53
N ASP A 28 -4.15 -3.15 12.22
CA ASP A 28 -3.69 -1.77 11.95
C ASP A 28 -3.06 -1.61 10.56
N ASP A 29 -2.39 -2.66 10.04
CA ASP A 29 -1.80 -2.62 8.71
C ASP A 29 -2.87 -2.59 7.62
N ALA A 30 -4.03 -3.24 7.85
CA ALA A 30 -5.18 -3.11 6.98
C ALA A 30 -5.71 -1.67 6.93
N ALA A 31 -5.73 -0.98 8.07
CA ALA A 31 -6.17 0.43 8.13
C ALA A 31 -5.17 1.33 7.38
N ARG A 32 -3.87 1.16 7.62
CA ARG A 32 -2.81 1.91 6.92
C ARG A 32 -2.79 1.62 5.42
N ALA A 33 -3.09 0.40 5.00
CA ALA A 33 -3.20 0.06 3.59
C ALA A 33 -4.34 0.82 2.90
N ARG A 34 -5.49 0.98 3.58
CA ARG A 34 -6.62 1.78 3.07
C ARG A 34 -6.24 3.26 2.95
N ASP A 35 -5.53 3.80 3.94
CA ASP A 35 -5.01 5.18 3.88
C ASP A 35 -4.03 5.37 2.72
N ALA A 36 -3.11 4.42 2.51
CA ALA A 36 -2.15 4.46 1.41
C ALA A 36 -2.84 4.47 0.03
N VAL A 37 -3.91 3.68 -0.13
CA VAL A 37 -4.75 3.69 -1.33
C VAL A 37 -5.45 5.04 -1.50
N ALA A 38 -6.11 5.56 -0.45
CA ALA A 38 -6.84 6.81 -0.49
C ALA A 38 -5.96 8.03 -0.81
N TYR A 39 -4.73 8.04 -0.30
CA TYR A 39 -3.76 9.11 -0.52
C TYR A 39 -2.81 8.85 -1.68
N CYS A 40 -3.12 7.91 -2.59
CA CYS A 40 -2.26 7.61 -3.73
C CYS A 40 -2.44 8.68 -4.84
N PRO A 41 -1.46 9.58 -5.07
CA PRO A 41 -1.62 10.66 -6.03
C PRO A 41 -1.62 10.18 -7.48
N SER A 42 -0.96 9.05 -7.77
CA SER A 42 -0.89 8.44 -9.10
C SER A 42 -2.07 7.52 -9.41
N GLY A 43 -2.90 7.16 -8.42
CA GLY A 43 -3.95 6.16 -8.59
C GLY A 43 -3.43 4.72 -8.82
N ALA A 44 -2.16 4.43 -8.50
CA ALA A 44 -1.55 3.13 -8.76
C ALA A 44 -2.09 1.99 -7.87
N LEU A 45 -2.70 2.31 -6.73
CA LEU A 45 -3.19 1.34 -5.76
C LEU A 45 -4.71 1.20 -5.83
N ARG A 46 -5.21 -0.02 -5.61
CA ARG A 46 -6.64 -0.31 -5.47
C ARG A 46 -6.88 -1.35 -4.40
N LEU A 47 -8.01 -1.25 -3.71
CA LEU A 47 -8.53 -2.35 -2.90
C LEU A 47 -9.26 -3.32 -3.82
N VAL A 48 -8.97 -4.61 -3.68
CA VAL A 48 -9.73 -5.68 -4.31
C VAL A 48 -10.45 -6.46 -3.21
N THR A 49 -11.69 -6.83 -3.46
CA THR A 49 -12.43 -7.75 -2.59
C THR A 49 -12.28 -9.14 -3.20
N GLY A 50 -11.75 -10.08 -2.43
CA GLY A 50 -11.79 -11.51 -2.75
C GLY A 50 -13.18 -12.09 -2.56
#